data_AF-A0A7M4DK13-F1
#
_entry.id   AF-A0A7M4DK13-F1
#
_cell.length_a   1.000
_cell.length_b   1.000
_cell.length_c   1.000
_cell.angle_alpha   90.00
_cell.angle_beta   90.00
_cell.angle_gamma   90.00
#
_symmetry.space_group_name_H-M   'P 1'
#
loop_
_entity.id
_entity.type
_entity.pdbx_description
1 polymer ?
#
loop_
_entity_poly.entity_id
_entity_poly.type
_entity_poly.pdbx_seq_one_letter_code
_entity_poly.pdbx_strand_id
1 'polypeptide(L)'
;MTSVASETWGLVFWEQGRTAHAAVTGPESCSGTADVPEDATFLGIQFAVGTSLRMVSTPSLVDGGIVLPDASRLTFWLDGRRWAKPQSDDAEGLVEGLVRDTVVVRDPLVTQAVRGNGDGRAVTDRTLERRFRAATGLSRGAVRQIERVRVAADLLIAGETVSDVVVKLGYYDEPHLARALRRHVGRTARQLREGLGGAIALDAAQRTTS
;
A
#
# COMPACT_ATOMS: atom_id res chain seq x y z
N MET A 1 -8.16 -3.97 -13.92
CA MET A 1 -7.76 -2.60 -13.51
C MET A 1 -6.23 -2.55 -13.40
N THR A 2 -5.56 -1.42 -13.66
CA THR A 2 -4.11 -1.34 -13.37
C THR A 2 -3.89 -1.14 -11.87
N SER A 3 -3.13 -2.06 -11.25
CA SER A 3 -2.67 -1.93 -9.86
C SER A 3 -1.42 -1.08 -9.82
N VAL A 4 -1.36 -0.15 -8.86
CA VAL A 4 -0.19 0.69 -8.63
C VAL A 4 0.59 0.12 -7.46
N ALA A 5 1.91 0.05 -7.64
CA ALA A 5 2.83 -0.41 -6.62
C ALA A 5 2.53 0.26 -5.28
N SER A 6 2.46 -0.55 -4.23
CA SER A 6 2.18 -0.11 -2.87
C SER A 6 3.34 -0.51 -1.97
N GLU A 7 3.79 0.40 -1.13
CA GLU A 7 4.85 0.17 -0.15
C GLU A 7 4.35 -0.52 1.12
N THR A 8 3.03 -0.71 1.24
CA THR A 8 2.35 -1.23 2.43
C THR A 8 1.60 -2.52 2.16
N TRP A 9 1.39 -3.30 3.23
CA TRP A 9 0.40 -4.35 3.23
C TRP A 9 -0.99 -3.78 3.56
N GLY A 10 -2.04 -4.54 3.26
CA GLY A 10 -3.42 -4.12 3.45
C GLY A 10 -4.38 -5.27 3.72
N LEU A 11 -5.60 -4.90 4.08
CA LEU A 11 -6.76 -5.77 4.02
C LEU A 11 -7.67 -5.30 2.88
N VAL A 12 -8.17 -6.24 2.08
CA VAL A 12 -9.16 -5.96 1.05
C VAL A 12 -10.36 -6.88 1.27
N PHE A 13 -11.54 -6.28 1.20
CA PHE A 13 -12.81 -6.99 1.25
C PHE A 13 -13.55 -6.72 -0.05
N TRP A 14 -14.15 -7.74 -0.63
CA TRP A 14 -15.00 -7.56 -1.80
C TRP A 14 -16.19 -8.50 -1.77
N GLU A 15 -17.24 -8.12 -2.49
CA GLU A 15 -18.43 -8.94 -2.67
C GLU A 15 -18.63 -9.21 -4.15
N GLN A 16 -18.86 -10.47 -4.52
CA GLN A 16 -19.18 -10.89 -5.87
C GLN A 16 -20.50 -11.68 -5.82
N GLY A 17 -21.59 -11.03 -6.26
CA GLY A 17 -22.94 -11.58 -6.13
C GLY A 17 -23.35 -11.80 -4.66
N ARG A 18 -23.46 -13.07 -4.24
CA ARG A 18 -23.83 -13.44 -2.86
C ARG A 18 -22.63 -13.84 -2.00
N THR A 19 -21.44 -13.91 -2.58
CA THR A 19 -20.23 -14.37 -1.89
C THR A 19 -19.44 -13.16 -1.44
N ALA A 20 -19.04 -13.15 -0.17
CA ALA A 20 -18.14 -12.15 0.38
C ALA A 20 -16.76 -12.76 0.53
N HIS A 21 -15.75 -11.94 0.29
CA HIS A 21 -14.36 -12.32 0.32
C HIS A 21 -13.55 -11.32 1.13
N ALA A 22 -12.45 -11.81 1.70
CA ALA A 22 -11.48 -11.00 2.41
C ALA A 22 -10.09 -11.52 2.05
N ALA A 23 -9.11 -10.63 1.93
CA ALA A 23 -7.72 -11.01 1.72
C ALA A 23 -6.78 -10.03 2.42
N VAL A 24 -5.61 -10.53 2.78
CA VAL A 24 -4.42 -9.73 3.09
C VAL A 24 -3.69 -9.49 1.78
N THR A 25 -3.39 -8.23 1.45
CA THR A 25 -2.50 -7.87 0.34
C THR A 25 -1.15 -7.49 0.88
N GLY A 26 -0.07 -7.88 0.22
CA GLY A 26 1.27 -7.40 0.57
C GLY A 26 1.67 -6.13 -0.17
N PRO A 27 2.87 -5.62 0.15
CA PRO A 27 3.50 -4.57 -0.65
C PRO A 27 3.75 -5.06 -2.09
N GLU A 28 3.59 -4.17 -3.05
CA GLU A 28 3.84 -4.42 -4.47
C GLU A 28 5.09 -3.64 -4.92
N SER A 29 6.06 -4.34 -5.49
CA SER A 29 7.36 -3.80 -5.91
C SER A 29 7.28 -3.10 -7.28
N CYS A 30 6.25 -3.38 -8.07
CA CYS A 30 5.95 -2.79 -9.37
C CYS A 30 4.43 -2.76 -9.60
N SER A 31 4.01 -2.03 -10.64
CA SER A 31 2.60 -2.03 -11.04
C SER A 31 2.18 -3.42 -11.52
N GLY A 32 0.97 -3.83 -11.14
CA GLY A 32 0.36 -5.08 -11.55
C GLY A 32 -0.96 -4.90 -12.30
N THR A 33 -1.66 -6.01 -12.49
CA THR A 33 -3.06 -6.00 -12.92
C THR A 33 -3.90 -6.58 -11.80
N ALA A 34 -4.93 -5.85 -11.39
CA ALA A 34 -5.93 -6.33 -10.46
C ALA A 34 -7.15 -6.81 -11.26
N ASP A 35 -7.52 -8.07 -11.04
CA ASP A 35 -8.77 -8.63 -11.53
C ASP A 35 -9.90 -8.06 -10.67
N VAL A 36 -10.72 -7.21 -11.28
CA VAL A 36 -11.85 -6.54 -10.66
C VAL A 36 -13.08 -7.09 -11.36
N PRO A 37 -13.81 -8.06 -10.76
CA PRO A 37 -15.01 -8.59 -11.36
C PRO A 37 -16.04 -7.49 -11.62
N GLU A 38 -16.82 -7.65 -12.68
CA GLU A 38 -18.00 -6.81 -12.90
C GLU A 38 -18.95 -6.94 -11.70
N ASP A 39 -19.52 -5.82 -11.28
CA ASP A 39 -20.42 -5.69 -10.11
C ASP A 39 -19.81 -6.00 -8.74
N ALA A 40 -18.47 -6.00 -8.60
CA ALA A 40 -17.83 -6.16 -7.30
C ALA A 40 -17.60 -4.83 -6.58
N THR A 41 -18.07 -4.75 -5.34
CA THR A 41 -17.79 -3.61 -4.43
C THR A 41 -16.59 -3.95 -3.56
N PHE A 42 -15.61 -3.04 -3.51
CA PHE A 42 -14.37 -3.21 -2.75
C PHE A 42 -14.31 -2.26 -1.56
N LEU A 43 -13.73 -2.73 -0.46
CA LEU A 43 -13.29 -1.93 0.67
C LEU A 43 -11.85 -2.32 0.99
N GLY A 44 -10.93 -1.36 0.91
CA GLY A 44 -9.52 -1.55 1.21
C GLY A 44 -9.10 -0.79 2.47
N ILE A 45 -8.24 -1.40 3.29
CA ILE A 45 -7.55 -0.76 4.40
C ILE A 45 -6.06 -0.96 4.16
N GLN A 46 -5.32 0.13 4.00
CA GLN A 46 -3.86 0.10 3.91
C GLN A 46 -3.27 0.42 5.27
N PHE A 47 -2.26 -0.35 5.69
CA PHE A 47 -1.60 -0.13 6.98
C PHE A 47 -0.29 0.61 6.81
N ALA A 48 0.03 1.54 7.72
CA ALA A 48 1.23 2.35 7.63
C ALA A 48 2.52 1.49 7.56
N VAL A 49 3.53 2.00 6.85
CA VAL A 49 4.87 1.39 6.81
C VAL A 49 5.41 1.17 8.23
N GLY A 50 5.96 -0.02 8.46
CA GLY A 50 6.46 -0.44 9.77
C GLY A 50 5.41 -1.11 10.66
N THR A 51 4.19 -1.30 10.16
CA THR A 51 3.25 -2.28 10.72
C THR A 51 3.44 -3.65 10.06
N SER A 52 3.08 -4.71 10.79
CA SER A 52 3.09 -6.08 10.27
C SER A 52 2.01 -6.91 10.95
N LEU A 53 1.52 -7.93 10.26
CA LEU A 53 0.70 -8.98 10.86
C LEU A 53 1.55 -9.90 11.71
N ARG A 54 1.00 -10.35 12.85
CA ARG A 54 1.64 -11.37 13.69
C ARG A 54 1.71 -12.73 12.99
N MET A 55 0.61 -13.13 12.36
CA MET A 55 0.44 -14.48 11.80
C MET A 55 1.29 -14.74 10.56
N VAL A 56 1.76 -13.69 9.88
CA VAL A 56 2.48 -13.79 8.61
C VAL A 56 3.54 -12.71 8.49
N SER A 57 4.73 -13.09 8.02
CA SER A 57 5.80 -12.15 7.74
C SER A 57 5.49 -11.29 6.51
N THR A 58 5.62 -9.97 6.60
CA THR A 58 5.43 -9.06 5.45
C THR A 58 6.28 -9.42 4.23
N PRO A 59 7.57 -9.85 4.35
CA PRO A 59 8.36 -10.27 3.19
C PRO A 59 7.75 -11.41 2.38
N SER A 60 6.99 -12.31 3.00
CA SER A 60 6.31 -13.41 2.30
C SER A 60 5.06 -12.97 1.54
N LEU A 61 4.60 -11.73 1.74
CA LEU A 61 3.45 -11.16 1.07
C LEU A 61 3.83 -10.27 -0.13
N VAL A 62 5.11 -9.95 -0.32
CA VAL A 62 5.55 -9.03 -1.38
C VAL A 62 5.11 -9.57 -2.75
N ASP A 63 4.52 -8.68 -3.56
CA ASP A 63 3.93 -8.99 -4.88
C ASP A 63 2.83 -10.08 -4.83
N GLY A 64 2.14 -10.19 -3.70
CA GLY A 64 1.11 -11.19 -3.49
C GLY A 64 0.16 -10.88 -2.32
N GLY A 65 -0.41 -11.93 -1.75
CA GLY A 65 -1.41 -11.83 -0.70
C GLY A 65 -1.93 -13.19 -0.26
N ILE A 66 -2.81 -13.19 0.73
CA ILE A 66 -3.45 -14.38 1.28
C ILE A 66 -4.96 -14.15 1.31
N VAL A 67 -5.72 -15.00 0.62
CA VAL A 67 -7.18 -15.03 0.75
C VAL A 67 -7.53 -15.60 2.13
N LEU A 68 -8.35 -14.87 2.87
CA LEU A 68 -8.78 -15.27 4.20
C LEU A 68 -9.99 -16.22 4.11
N PRO A 69 -10.02 -17.29 4.92
CA PRO A 69 -11.10 -18.26 4.88
C PRO A 69 -12.39 -17.71 5.49
N ASP A 70 -13.52 -18.33 5.13
CA ASP A 70 -14.84 -18.16 5.75
C ASP A 70 -15.29 -16.69 5.90
N ALA A 71 -14.96 -15.86 4.91
CA ALA A 71 -15.45 -14.50 4.83
C ALA A 71 -16.96 -14.48 4.57
N SER A 72 -17.64 -13.57 5.22
CA SER A 72 -19.06 -13.29 5.07
C SER A 72 -19.27 -11.78 4.92
N ARG A 73 -20.50 -11.37 4.64
CA ARG A 73 -20.84 -9.94 4.52
C ARG A 73 -20.59 -9.12 5.79
N LEU A 74 -20.59 -9.77 6.96
CA LEU A 74 -20.49 -9.11 8.25
C LEU A 74 -19.20 -9.43 9.02
N THR A 75 -18.51 -10.51 8.68
CA THR A 75 -17.35 -10.98 9.45
C THR A 75 -16.34 -11.72 8.60
N PHE A 76 -15.10 -11.80 9.06
CA PHE A 76 -14.02 -12.56 8.44
C PHE A 76 -13.10 -13.18 9.50
N TRP A 77 -12.25 -14.12 9.10
CA TRP A 77 -11.24 -14.71 9.98
C TRP A 77 -9.86 -14.10 9.77
N LEU A 78 -9.19 -13.76 10.86
CA LEU A 78 -7.81 -13.28 10.86
C LEU A 78 -7.14 -13.63 12.20
N ASP A 79 -5.93 -14.17 12.13
CA ASP A 79 -5.12 -14.60 13.29
C ASP A 79 -5.90 -15.53 14.24
N GLY A 80 -6.62 -16.51 13.68
CA GLY A 80 -7.40 -17.49 14.43
C GLY A 80 -8.64 -16.94 15.13
N ARG A 81 -9.01 -15.68 14.89
CA ARG A 81 -10.20 -15.03 15.46
C ARG A 81 -11.14 -14.53 14.38
N ARG A 82 -12.42 -14.42 14.74
CA ARG A 82 -13.45 -13.85 13.88
C ARG A 82 -13.64 -12.37 14.20
N TRP A 83 -13.53 -11.54 13.17
CA TRP A 83 -13.62 -10.08 13.25
C TRP A 83 -14.86 -9.58 12.51
N ALA A 84 -15.45 -8.47 12.95
CA ALA A 84 -16.47 -7.78 12.18
C ALA A 84 -15.82 -7.13 10.94
N LYS A 85 -16.45 -7.28 9.78
CA LYS A 85 -16.05 -6.57 8.56
C LYS A 85 -16.42 -5.09 8.75
N PRO A 86 -15.48 -4.16 8.53
CA PRO A 86 -15.77 -2.75 8.69
C PRO A 86 -16.74 -2.32 7.59
N GLN A 87 -17.64 -1.41 7.90
CA GLN A 87 -18.25 -0.56 6.89
C GLN A 87 -17.27 0.55 6.52
N SER A 88 -17.48 1.25 5.41
CA SER A 88 -16.52 2.27 4.92
C SER A 88 -16.23 3.39 5.92
N ASP A 89 -17.11 3.62 6.88
CA ASP A 89 -17.03 4.63 7.93
C ASP A 89 -16.52 4.10 9.29
N ASP A 90 -16.31 2.79 9.45
CA ASP A 90 -15.92 2.14 10.71
C ASP A 90 -14.61 1.34 10.60
N ALA A 91 -13.74 1.72 9.67
CA ALA A 91 -12.43 1.08 9.52
C ALA A 91 -11.55 1.26 10.78
N GLU A 92 -11.68 2.41 11.46
CA GLU A 92 -10.91 2.73 12.68
C GLU A 92 -11.21 1.75 13.82
N GLY A 93 -12.49 1.41 14.07
CA GLY A 93 -12.88 0.47 15.11
C GLY A 93 -12.29 -0.93 14.91
N LEU A 94 -12.23 -1.41 13.66
CA LEU A 94 -11.53 -2.65 13.34
C LEU A 94 -10.05 -2.54 13.67
N VAL A 95 -9.38 -1.49 13.19
CA VAL A 95 -7.93 -1.31 13.37
C VAL A 95 -7.57 -1.22 14.85
N GLU A 96 -8.34 -0.50 15.66
CA GLU A 96 -8.16 -0.46 17.12
C GLU A 96 -8.27 -1.84 17.75
N GLY A 97 -9.24 -2.65 17.33
CA GLY A 97 -9.39 -4.03 17.79
C GLY A 97 -8.18 -4.90 17.43
N LEU A 98 -7.70 -4.80 16.18
CA LEU A 98 -6.54 -5.55 15.70
C LEU A 98 -5.26 -5.20 16.46
N VAL A 99 -5.08 -3.93 16.82
CA VAL A 99 -3.94 -3.47 17.65
C VAL A 99 -4.10 -3.94 19.09
N ARG A 100 -5.30 -3.81 19.67
CA ARG A 100 -5.59 -4.22 21.05
C ARG A 100 -5.34 -5.71 21.28
N ASP A 101 -5.75 -6.56 20.33
CA ASP A 101 -5.51 -8.00 20.37
C ASP A 101 -4.14 -8.39 19.79
N THR A 102 -3.33 -7.40 19.42
CA THR A 102 -1.95 -7.56 18.96
C THR A 102 -1.78 -8.41 17.69
N VAL A 103 -2.84 -8.48 16.88
CA VAL A 103 -2.86 -9.06 15.54
C VAL A 103 -1.99 -8.24 14.60
N VAL A 104 -2.10 -6.91 14.72
CA VAL A 104 -1.22 -5.94 14.05
C VAL A 104 -0.21 -5.42 15.06
N VAL A 105 1.06 -5.50 14.71
CA VAL A 105 2.17 -4.99 15.51
C VAL A 105 2.92 -3.92 14.74
N ARG A 106 3.62 -3.04 15.45
CA ARG A 106 4.41 -1.95 14.87
C ARG A 106 5.86 -2.09 15.28
N ASP A 107 6.79 -2.07 14.32
CA ASP A 107 8.23 -2.00 14.61
C ASP A 107 8.62 -0.53 14.90
N PRO A 108 9.08 -0.22 16.14
CA PRO A 108 9.41 1.15 16.51
C PRO A 108 10.61 1.73 15.74
N LEU A 109 11.61 0.91 15.42
CA LEU A 109 12.80 1.35 14.68
C LEU A 109 12.45 1.67 13.22
N VAL A 110 11.59 0.86 12.61
CA VAL A 110 11.09 1.14 11.25
C VAL A 110 10.23 2.41 11.26
N THR A 111 9.36 2.56 12.25
CA THR A 111 8.53 3.77 12.39
C THR A 111 9.37 5.03 12.52
N GLN A 112 10.46 4.99 13.32
CA GLN A 112 11.40 6.10 13.45
C GLN A 112 12.14 6.38 12.13
N ALA A 113 12.58 5.32 11.44
CA ALA A 113 13.29 5.45 10.16
C ALA A 113 12.41 6.04 9.05
N VAL A 114 11.11 5.74 9.04
CA VAL A 114 10.12 6.34 8.11
C VAL A 114 9.94 7.83 8.41
N ARG A 115 9.83 8.22 9.67
CA ARG A 115 9.64 9.62 10.09
C ARG A 115 10.84 10.54 9.82
N GLY A 116 11.98 10.00 9.37
CA GLY A 116 13.21 10.76 9.20
C GLY A 116 13.95 11.08 10.50
N ASN A 117 13.36 10.73 11.66
CA ASN A 117 13.95 10.80 12.99
C ASN A 117 14.88 9.61 13.25
N GLY A 118 15.89 9.44 12.38
CA GLY A 118 17.00 8.52 12.63
C GLY A 118 17.86 9.05 13.78
N ASP A 119 17.32 9.06 15.00
CA ASP A 119 18.03 9.49 16.19
C ASP A 119 19.12 8.48 16.52
N GLY A 120 20.35 8.77 16.11
CA GLY A 120 21.57 8.69 16.92
C GLY A 120 21.86 7.44 17.75
N ARG A 121 21.25 6.28 17.50
CA ARG A 121 21.44 5.08 18.30
C ARG A 121 22.17 4.03 17.48
N ALA A 122 23.48 3.90 17.73
CA ALA A 122 24.43 2.79 17.48
C ALA A 122 24.09 1.65 16.48
N VAL A 123 23.31 1.91 15.43
CA VAL A 123 22.88 0.92 14.45
C VAL A 123 23.42 1.37 13.10
N THR A 124 24.29 0.55 12.52
CA THR A 124 24.83 0.82 11.19
C THR A 124 23.72 0.83 10.15
N ASP A 125 23.88 1.59 9.06
CA ASP A 125 22.91 1.63 7.94
C ASP A 125 22.56 0.24 7.43
N ARG A 126 23.53 -0.68 7.38
CA ARG A 126 23.33 -2.07 7.00
C ARG A 126 22.36 -2.81 7.93
N THR A 127 22.47 -2.59 9.23
CA THR A 127 21.60 -3.24 10.23
C THR A 127 20.20 -2.66 10.17
N LEU A 128 20.08 -1.35 10.02
CA LEU A 128 18.81 -0.67 9.83
C LEU A 128 18.11 -1.14 8.56
N GLU A 129 18.82 -1.19 7.44
CA GLU A 129 18.30 -1.68 6.16
C GLU A 129 17.84 -3.14 6.23
N ARG A 130 18.63 -4.02 6.87
CA ARG A 130 18.23 -5.42 7.08
C ARG A 130 16.95 -5.53 7.90
N ARG A 131 16.83 -4.79 8.99
CA ARG A 131 15.64 -4.81 9.85
C ARG A 131 14.42 -4.22 9.13
N PHE A 132 14.63 -3.15 8.38
CA PHE A 132 13.59 -2.53 7.57
C PHE A 132 13.02 -3.51 6.54
N ARG A 133 13.89 -4.23 5.81
CA ARG A 133 13.47 -5.29 4.88
C ARG A 133 12.75 -6.44 5.59
N ALA A 134 13.23 -6.86 6.74
CA ALA A 134 12.59 -7.94 7.49
C ALA A 134 11.17 -7.57 7.94
N ALA A 135 10.93 -6.31 8.29
CA ALA A 135 9.63 -5.82 8.74
C ALA A 135 8.67 -5.47 7.59
N THR A 136 9.18 -4.92 6.50
CA THR A 136 8.35 -4.35 5.40
C THR A 136 8.38 -5.18 4.11
N GLY A 137 9.30 -6.14 3.98
CA GLY A 137 9.57 -6.84 2.72
C GLY A 137 10.36 -6.01 1.69
N LEU A 138 10.38 -4.69 1.81
CA LEU A 138 11.00 -3.77 0.87
C LEU A 138 12.22 -3.06 1.47
N SER A 139 13.10 -2.54 0.61
CA SER A 139 14.18 -1.66 1.06
C SER A 139 13.67 -0.27 1.42
N ARG A 140 14.42 0.49 2.23
CA ARG A 140 14.10 1.91 2.50
C ARG A 140 14.03 2.72 1.20
N GLY A 141 14.94 2.44 0.27
CA GLY A 141 14.96 3.08 -1.04
C GLY A 141 13.76 2.73 -1.90
N ALA A 142 13.32 1.46 -1.90
CA ALA A 142 12.13 1.03 -2.63
C ALA A 142 10.85 1.68 -2.09
N VAL A 143 10.67 1.69 -0.77
CA VAL A 143 9.52 2.37 -0.12
C VAL A 143 9.48 3.85 -0.53
N ARG A 144 10.59 4.58 -0.36
CA ARG A 144 10.67 5.99 -0.76
C ARG A 144 10.39 6.21 -2.24
N GLN A 145 10.86 5.30 -3.10
CA GLN A 145 10.64 5.40 -4.54
C GLN A 145 9.17 5.17 -4.92
N ILE A 146 8.49 4.25 -4.25
CA ILE A 146 7.06 3.98 -4.44
C ILE A 146 6.22 5.16 -3.92
N GLU A 147 6.49 5.65 -2.71
CA GLU A 147 5.82 6.84 -2.16
C GLU A 147 6.00 8.04 -3.11
N ARG A 148 7.24 8.30 -3.55
CA ARG A 148 7.56 9.42 -4.44
C ARG A 148 6.86 9.32 -5.79
N VAL A 149 6.75 8.12 -6.38
CA VAL A 149 6.11 7.95 -7.68
C VAL A 149 4.58 7.97 -7.60
N ARG A 150 3.99 7.54 -6.47
CA ARG A 150 2.56 7.71 -6.20
C ARG A 150 2.20 9.20 -6.10
N VAL A 151 2.96 9.98 -5.32
CA VAL A 151 2.79 11.45 -5.26
C VAL A 151 2.99 12.10 -6.64
N ALA A 152 3.96 11.62 -7.43
CA ALA A 152 4.14 12.10 -8.81
C ALA A 152 2.90 11.84 -9.67
N ALA A 153 2.28 10.67 -9.53
CA ALA A 153 1.08 10.32 -10.27
C ALA A 153 -0.12 11.19 -9.86
N ASP A 154 -0.31 11.42 -8.55
CA ASP A 154 -1.40 12.27 -8.04
C ASP A 154 -1.27 13.72 -8.56
N LEU A 155 -0.05 14.28 -8.55
CA LEU A 155 0.21 15.62 -9.10
C LEU A 155 -0.10 15.69 -10.60
N LEU A 156 0.29 14.66 -11.37
CA LEU A 156 -0.01 14.59 -12.80
C LEU A 156 -1.51 14.46 -13.07
N ILE A 157 -2.23 13.66 -12.28
CA ILE A 157 -3.69 13.55 -12.37
C ILE A 157 -4.35 14.90 -12.03
N ALA A 158 -3.81 15.62 -11.05
CA ALA A 158 -4.26 16.98 -10.70
C ALA A 158 -3.91 18.05 -11.76
N GLY A 159 -3.21 17.68 -12.84
CA GLY A 159 -2.95 18.55 -13.99
C GLY A 159 -1.58 19.23 -14.00
N GLU A 160 -0.73 18.98 -12.99
CA GLU A 160 0.64 19.52 -12.92
C GLU A 160 1.47 19.16 -14.17
N THR A 161 2.40 20.03 -14.56
CA THR A 161 3.26 19.76 -15.72
C THR A 161 4.34 18.71 -15.37
N VAL A 162 4.80 17.96 -16.37
CA VAL A 162 5.84 16.92 -16.16
C VAL A 162 7.12 17.55 -15.63
N SER A 163 7.52 18.69 -16.18
CA SER A 163 8.75 19.38 -15.78
C SER A 163 8.66 19.89 -14.33
N ASP A 164 7.51 20.42 -13.90
CA ASP A 164 7.31 20.83 -12.50
C ASP A 164 7.37 19.65 -11.54
N VAL A 165 6.77 18.50 -11.89
CA VAL A 165 6.83 17.27 -11.07
C VAL A 165 8.27 16.75 -10.96
N VAL A 166 9.06 16.82 -12.04
CA VAL A 166 10.48 16.43 -12.01
C VAL A 166 11.25 17.26 -10.98
N VAL A 167 11.08 18.59 -11.01
CA VAL A 167 11.76 19.49 -10.07
C VAL A 167 11.24 19.30 -8.64
N LYS A 168 9.91 19.32 -8.44
CA LYS A 168 9.27 19.22 -7.12
C LYS A 168 9.65 17.96 -6.36
N LEU A 169 9.76 16.82 -7.08
CA LEU A 169 10.04 15.52 -6.47
C LEU A 169 11.49 15.07 -6.64
N GLY A 170 12.36 15.91 -7.19
CA GLY A 170 13.79 15.61 -7.33
C GLY A 170 14.09 14.43 -8.26
N TYR A 171 13.31 14.27 -9.34
CA TYR A 171 13.74 13.41 -10.45
C TYR A 171 14.86 14.11 -11.22
N TYR A 172 15.74 13.31 -11.81
CA TYR A 172 16.87 13.83 -12.57
C TYR A 172 16.42 14.54 -13.86
N ASP A 173 15.49 13.90 -14.57
CA ASP A 173 14.92 14.38 -15.82
C ASP A 173 13.56 13.70 -16.09
N GLU A 174 12.87 14.13 -17.15
CA GLU A 174 11.60 13.51 -17.56
C GLU A 174 11.74 12.03 -17.95
N PRO A 175 12.79 11.56 -18.65
CA PRO A 175 13.03 10.13 -18.87
C PRO A 175 13.15 9.32 -17.57
N HIS A 176 13.75 9.84 -16.52
CA HIS A 176 13.85 9.20 -15.21
C HIS A 176 12.46 9.07 -14.57
N LEU A 177 11.66 10.15 -14.55
CA LEU A 177 10.28 10.10 -14.09
C LEU A 177 9.45 9.09 -14.91
N ALA A 178 9.58 9.11 -16.23
CA ALA A 178 8.83 8.23 -17.12
C ALA A 178 9.17 6.74 -16.92
N ARG A 179 10.40 6.40 -16.54
CA ARG A 179 10.77 5.02 -16.18
C ARG A 179 10.14 4.59 -14.85
N ALA A 180 10.15 5.47 -13.85
CA ALA A 180 9.52 5.21 -12.56
C ALA A 180 8.00 5.01 -12.69
N LEU A 181 7.31 5.90 -13.42
CA LEU A 181 5.87 5.82 -13.66
C LEU A 181 5.49 4.51 -14.37
N ARG A 182 6.21 4.13 -15.43
CA ARG A 182 5.95 2.86 -16.13
C ARG A 182 6.12 1.65 -15.21
N ARG A 183 7.18 1.66 -14.37
CA ARG A 183 7.50 0.53 -13.50
C ARG A 183 6.52 0.38 -12.35
N HIS A 184 6.12 1.48 -11.71
CA HIS A 184 5.41 1.44 -10.44
C HIS A 184 3.93 1.82 -10.56
N VAL A 185 3.57 2.61 -11.57
CA VAL A 185 2.18 3.06 -11.79
C VAL A 185 1.54 2.35 -12.99
N GLY A 186 2.35 1.79 -13.91
CA GLY A 186 1.84 1.14 -15.12
C GLY A 186 1.21 2.13 -16.11
N ARG A 187 1.50 3.43 -15.95
CA ARG A 187 1.01 4.51 -16.80
C ARG A 187 2.13 5.48 -17.16
N THR A 188 1.93 6.20 -18.27
CA THR A 188 2.76 7.33 -18.65
C THR A 188 2.21 8.63 -18.08
N ALA A 189 3.05 9.66 -17.98
CA ALA A 189 2.62 10.98 -17.53
C ALA A 189 1.48 11.55 -18.39
N ARG A 190 1.54 11.33 -19.71
CA ARG A 190 0.45 11.72 -20.63
C ARG A 190 -0.86 11.01 -20.28
N GLN A 191 -0.83 9.69 -20.10
CA GLN A 191 -2.03 8.93 -19.76
C GLN A 191 -2.64 9.38 -18.44
N LEU A 192 -1.82 9.68 -17.42
CA LEU A 192 -2.30 10.18 -16.13
C LEU A 192 -2.96 11.55 -16.25
N ARG A 193 -2.35 12.47 -16.99
CA ARG A 193 -2.90 13.82 -17.22
C ARG A 193 -4.18 13.83 -18.07
N GLU A 194 -4.27 12.94 -19.04
CA GLU A 194 -5.41 12.85 -19.96
C GLU A 194 -6.51 11.89 -19.46
N GLY A 195 -6.32 11.25 -18.29
CA GLY A 195 -7.26 10.26 -17.75
C GLY A 195 -7.38 9.00 -18.62
N LEU A 196 -6.35 8.67 -19.40
CA LEU A 196 -6.35 7.54 -20.34
C LEU A 196 -5.90 6.24 -19.68
N GLY A 197 -6.40 5.12 -20.20
CA GLY A 197 -6.04 3.77 -19.75
C GLY A 197 -7.06 3.13 -18.80
N GLY A 198 -8.22 3.75 -18.57
CA GLY A 198 -9.25 3.20 -17.69
C GLY A 198 -8.86 3.24 -16.21
N ALA A 199 -9.62 2.53 -15.37
CA ALA A 199 -9.46 2.61 -13.92
C ALA A 199 -8.06 2.20 -13.44
N ILE A 200 -7.57 2.93 -12.45
CA ILE A 200 -6.26 2.76 -11.81
C ILE A 200 -6.45 2.75 -10.30
N ALA A 201 -5.73 1.89 -9.59
CA ALA A 201 -5.72 1.83 -8.14
C ALA A 201 -4.88 2.97 -7.51
N LEU A 202 -5.16 4.20 -7.92
CA LEU A 202 -4.67 5.45 -7.33
C LEU A 202 -5.90 6.20 -6.89
N ASP A 203 -6.14 6.23 -5.59
CA ASP A 203 -7.22 7.02 -5.04
C ASP A 203 -6.63 8.25 -4.35
N ALA A 204 -6.68 9.37 -5.06
CA ALA A 204 -6.27 10.68 -4.54
C ALA A 204 -7.15 11.16 -3.37
N ALA A 205 -8.28 10.48 -3.10
CA ALA A 205 -9.19 10.78 -2.00
C ALA A 205 -9.08 9.78 -0.82
N GLN A 206 -8.05 8.93 -0.79
CA GLN A 206 -7.78 8.07 0.36
C GLN A 206 -7.70 8.91 1.64
N ARG A 207 -8.66 8.71 2.55
CA ARG A 207 -8.61 9.32 3.87
C ARG A 207 -7.51 8.64 4.65
N THR A 208 -6.34 9.29 4.68
CA THR A 208 -5.25 8.89 5.57
C THR A 208 -5.64 9.23 6.99
N THR A 209 -6.08 8.25 7.78
CA THR A 209 -6.30 8.38 9.21
C THR A 209 -4.94 8.32 9.92
N SER A 210 -4.60 9.35 10.71
CA SER A 210 -3.29 9.51 11.38
C SER A 210 -3.21 8.79 12.72
#